data_AF-A0A3M1GG37-F1
#
_entry.id   AF-A0A3M1GG37-F1
#
_cell.length_a   1.000
_cell.length_b   1.000
_cell.length_c   1.000
_cell.angle_alpha   90.00
_cell.angle_beta   90.00
_cell.angle_gamma   90.00
#
_symmetry.space_group_name_H-M   'P 1'
#
loop_
_entity.id
_entity.type
_entity.pdbx_description
1 polymer ?
#
loop_
_entity_poly.entity_id
_entity_poly.type
_entity_poly.pdbx_seq_one_letter_code
_entity_poly.pdbx_strand_id
1 'polypeptide(L)'
;MDNPGASRCETEAFLHVVRRERGRARYFVVHPQAPRYVVEMDAVRDAQGRSRGVIRRVCVPNSATGDYHLSAKHISKAMAFFEATGHLRPAEEP
;
A
#
# COMPACT_ATOMS: atom_id res chain seq x y z
N MET A 1 16.84 -26.32 -22.25
CA MET A 1 15.58 -26.93 -21.79
C MET A 1 14.85 -25.88 -20.98
N ASP A 2 14.10 -25.06 -21.70
CA ASP A 2 13.19 -24.06 -21.15
C ASP A 2 12.07 -24.76 -20.38
N ASN A 3 11.77 -24.24 -19.18
CA ASN A 3 10.67 -24.72 -18.35
C ASN A 3 9.45 -23.81 -18.61
N PRO A 4 8.44 -24.25 -19.38
CA PRO A 4 7.33 -23.39 -19.75
C PRO A 4 6.24 -23.46 -18.67
N GLY A 5 5.80 -22.30 -18.21
CA GLY A 5 4.45 -22.20 -17.66
C GLY A 5 4.29 -22.39 -16.16
N ALA A 6 5.27 -22.00 -15.34
CA ALA A 6 4.90 -21.42 -14.06
C ALA A 6 4.21 -20.08 -14.35
N SER A 7 2.92 -20.13 -14.71
CA SER A 7 2.02 -19.00 -14.56
C SER A 7 2.09 -18.60 -13.10
N ARG A 8 2.97 -17.65 -12.80
CA ARG A 8 2.86 -16.87 -11.58
C ARG A 8 1.50 -16.21 -11.69
N CYS A 9 0.51 -16.80 -11.03
CA CYS A 9 -0.69 -16.09 -10.64
C CYS A 9 -0.19 -14.92 -9.81
N GLU A 10 -0.02 -13.77 -10.46
CA GLU A 10 0.58 -12.55 -9.93
C GLU A 10 -0.44 -11.90 -9.00
N THR A 11 -0.77 -12.60 -7.92
CA THR A 11 -1.40 -11.99 -6.76
C THR A 11 -0.29 -11.18 -6.10
N GLU A 12 -0.11 -9.94 -6.55
CA GLU A 12 0.74 -8.97 -5.86
C GLU A 12 0.30 -8.91 -4.40
N ALA A 13 1.07 -9.57 -3.54
CA ALA A 13 0.73 -9.71 -2.14
C ALA A 13 1.03 -8.40 -1.41
N PHE A 14 0.05 -7.52 -1.33
CA PHE A 14 0.12 -6.31 -0.51
C PHE A 14 -0.12 -6.64 0.95
N LEU A 15 0.67 -6.03 1.83
CA LEU A 15 0.46 -6.10 3.28
C LEU A 15 -0.01 -4.74 3.78
N HIS A 16 -1.14 -4.72 4.49
CA HIS A 16 -1.61 -3.54 5.20
C HIS A 16 -1.13 -3.60 6.65
N VAL A 17 -0.28 -2.66 7.06
CA VAL A 17 0.23 -2.53 8.43
C VAL A 17 -0.34 -1.28 9.06
N VAL A 18 -0.95 -1.42 10.24
CA VAL A 18 -1.42 -0.28 11.05
C VAL A 18 -0.47 -0.08 12.22
N ARG A 19 0.04 1.13 12.40
CA ARG A 19 0.81 1.51 13.59
C ARG A 19 0.09 2.61 14.35
N ARG A 20 -0.06 2.48 15.65
CA ARG A 20 -0.58 3.53 16.53
C ARG A 20 0.58 4.19 17.24
N GLU A 21 0.85 5.46 16.92
CA GLU A 21 1.88 6.26 17.58
C GLU A 21 1.25 7.55 18.11
N ARG A 22 1.45 7.85 19.41
CA ARG A 22 1.01 9.10 20.05
C ARG A 22 -0.47 9.46 19.78
N GLY A 23 -1.36 8.46 19.84
CA GLY A 23 -2.80 8.67 19.61
C GLY A 23 -3.23 8.80 18.14
N ARG A 24 -2.31 8.70 17.17
CA ARG A 24 -2.62 8.70 15.74
C ARG A 24 -2.35 7.33 15.12
N ALA A 25 -3.30 6.84 14.32
CA ALA A 25 -3.08 5.68 13.45
C ALA A 25 -2.33 6.12 12.18
N ARG A 26 -1.26 5.41 11.86
CA ARG A 26 -0.55 5.47 10.58
C ARG A 26 -0.77 4.16 9.84
N TYR A 27 -1.07 4.27 8.56
CA TYR A 27 -1.33 3.14 7.70
C TYR A 27 -0.20 2.98 6.71
N PHE A 28 0.26 1.75 6.52
CA PHE A 28 1.30 1.42 5.57
C PHE A 28 0.83 0.30 4.66
N VAL A 29 0.98 0.50 3.36
CA VAL A 29 0.83 -0.55 2.35
C VAL A 29 2.23 -0.96 1.89
N VAL A 30 2.59 -2.21 2.12
CA VAL A 30 3.91 -2.76 1.82
C VAL A 30 3.80 -3.74 0.67
N HIS A 31 4.65 -3.54 -0.34
CA HIS A 31 4.89 -4.52 -1.38
C HIS A 31 6.22 -5.25 -1.09
N PRO A 32 6.16 -6.52 -0.63
CA PRO A 32 7.34 -7.25 -0.19
C PRO A 32 8.18 -7.82 -1.34
N GLN A 33 7.60 -7.96 -2.53
CA GLN A 33 8.28 -8.48 -3.73
C GLN A 33 8.99 -7.36 -4.49
N ALA A 34 9.95 -7.71 -5.36
CA ALA A 34 10.64 -6.71 -6.18
C ALA A 34 9.71 -6.18 -7.30
N PRO A 35 9.65 -4.86 -7.55
CA PRO A 35 10.29 -3.79 -6.79
C PRO A 35 9.65 -3.63 -5.40
N ARG A 36 10.47 -3.61 -4.34
CA ARG A 36 9.98 -3.43 -2.96
C ARG A 36 9.54 -1.99 -2.82
N TYR A 37 8.43 -1.71 -2.16
CA TYR A 37 8.09 -0.33 -1.79
C TYR A 37 7.14 -0.29 -0.61
N VAL A 38 7.12 0.87 0.05
CA VAL A 38 6.21 1.14 1.17
C VAL A 38 5.49 2.44 0.89
N VAL A 39 4.17 2.42 0.96
CA VAL A 39 3.32 3.60 0.87
C VAL A 39 2.75 3.88 2.25
N GLU A 40 3.09 5.02 2.83
CA GLU A 40 2.46 5.55 4.03
C GLU A 40 1.21 6.34 3.63
N MET A 41 0.09 6.02 4.26
CA MET A 41 -1.22 6.59 3.97
C MET A 41 -1.87 7.16 5.24
N ASP A 42 -2.57 8.26 5.06
CA ASP A 42 -3.51 8.81 6.03
C ASP A 42 -4.94 8.42 5.59
N ALA A 43 -5.79 8.06 6.55
CA ALA A 43 -7.22 7.90 6.31
C ALA A 43 -7.92 9.23 6.55
N VAL A 44 -8.47 9.83 5.49
CA VAL A 44 -9.22 11.09 5.57
C VAL A 44 -10.69 10.82 5.27
N ARG A 45 -11.60 11.38 6.06
CA ARG A 45 -13.04 11.31 5.77
C ARG A 45 -13.39 12.34 4.70
N ASP A 46 -14.10 11.90 3.67
CA ASP A 46 -14.69 12.79 2.67
C ASP A 46 -15.97 13.46 3.19
N ALA A 47 -16.55 14.35 2.39
CA ALA A 47 -17.78 15.08 2.73
C ALA A 47 -19.00 14.16 2.96
N GLN A 48 -18.92 12.91 2.51
CA GLN A 48 -19.93 11.88 2.66
C GLN A 48 -19.59 10.89 3.81
N GLY A 49 -18.56 11.19 4.61
CA GLY A 49 -18.13 10.38 5.75
C GLY A 49 -17.38 9.09 5.37
N ARG A 50 -17.11 8.86 4.09
CA ARG A 50 -16.33 7.71 3.60
C ARG A 50 -14.86 7.99 3.84
N SER A 51 -14.13 6.96 4.26
CA SER A 51 -12.71 7.10 4.53
C SER A 51 -11.91 6.81 3.25
N ARG A 52 -11.11 7.78 2.82
CA ARG A 52 -10.26 7.76 1.62
C ARG A 52 -8.79 7.77 2.03
N GLY A 53 -7.98 6.96 1.35
CA GLY A 53 -6.53 6.96 1.55
C GLY A 53 -5.86 8.14 0.86
N VAL A 54 -5.13 8.96 1.62
CA VAL A 54 -4.27 10.02 1.09
C VAL A 54 -2.82 9.60 1.28
N ILE A 55 -2.03 9.60 0.20
CA ILE A 55 -0.61 9.27 0.27
C ILE A 55 0.12 10.36 1.03
N ARG A 56 0.82 9.96 2.09
CA ARG A 56 1.69 10.85 2.88
C ARG A 56 3.13 10.73 2.45
N ARG A 57 3.61 9.50 2.22
CA ARG A 57 5.00 9.23 1.85
C ARG A 57 5.09 7.96 1.01
N VAL A 58 5.97 7.98 0.03
CA VAL A 58 6.36 6.78 -0.73
C VAL A 58 7.83 6.53 -0.46
N CYS A 59 8.14 5.34 0.06
CA CYS A 59 9.51 4.84 0.19
C CYS A 59 9.76 3.87 -0.95
N VAL A 60 10.50 4.35 -1.94
CA VAL A 60 11.05 3.51 -3.01
C VAL A 60 12.50 3.18 -2.69
N PRO A 61 12.97 1.97 -3.01
CA PRO A 61 14.39 1.64 -2.95
C PRO A 61 15.12 2.60 -3.89
N ASN A 62 16.27 3.07 -3.44
CA ASN A 62 17.18 3.83 -4.28
C ASN A 62 17.71 2.89 -5.38
N SER A 63 16.96 2.71 -6.47
CA SER A 63 17.39 1.87 -7.57
C SER A 63 18.33 2.69 -8.45
N ALA A 64 19.55 2.20 -8.65
CA ALA A 64 20.53 2.78 -9.56
C ALA A 64 20.01 2.93 -11.02
N THR A 65 18.89 2.29 -11.37
CA THR A 65 18.27 2.29 -12.71
C THR A 65 17.01 3.15 -12.87
N GLY A 66 16.56 3.87 -11.83
CA GLY A 66 15.69 5.05 -11.97
C GLY A 66 14.32 4.90 -12.66
N ASP A 67 13.74 3.70 -12.80
CA ASP A 67 12.41 3.56 -13.42
C ASP A 67 11.27 3.86 -12.43
N TYR A 68 11.11 5.15 -12.14
CA TYR A 68 10.02 5.66 -11.30
C TYR A 68 8.65 5.56 -11.99
N HIS A 69 8.57 5.26 -13.29
CA HIS A 69 7.29 5.11 -13.99
C HIS A 69 6.57 3.83 -13.56
N LEU A 70 7.32 2.74 -13.34
CA LEU A 70 6.76 1.51 -12.75
C LEU A 70 6.20 1.76 -11.35
N SER A 71 6.82 2.67 -10.59
CA SER A 71 6.35 3.03 -9.24
C SER A 71 4.95 3.64 -9.26
N ALA A 72 4.57 4.40 -10.31
CA ALA A 72 3.24 5.00 -10.39
C ALA A 72 2.12 3.95 -10.49
N LYS A 73 2.29 2.92 -11.31
CA LYS A 73 1.33 1.79 -11.43
C LYS A 73 1.18 1.08 -10.09
N HIS A 74 2.30 0.82 -9.44
CA HIS A 74 2.40 0.16 -8.15
C HIS A 74 1.77 0.95 -6.99
N ILE A 75 1.92 2.29 -7.00
CA ILE A 75 1.26 3.20 -6.06
C ILE A 75 -0.26 3.18 -6.26
N SER A 76 -0.76 3.24 -7.49
CA SER A 76 -2.21 3.18 -7.76
C SER A 76 -2.82 1.87 -7.26
N LYS A 77 -2.13 0.75 -7.43
CA LYS A 77 -2.57 -0.55 -6.90
C LYS A 77 -2.55 -0.59 -5.36
N ALA A 78 -1.54 0.01 -4.73
CA ALA A 78 -1.48 0.12 -3.28
C ALA A 78 -2.63 0.97 -2.71
N MET A 79 -3.02 2.06 -3.40
CA MET A 79 -4.20 2.86 -3.03
C MET A 79 -5.50 2.06 -3.14
N ALA A 80 -5.70 1.36 -4.25
CA ALA A 80 -6.88 0.52 -4.45
C ALA A 80 -6.96 -0.59 -3.40
N PHE A 81 -5.82 -1.20 -3.06
CA PHE A 81 -5.74 -2.17 -1.97
C PHE A 81 -6.10 -1.54 -0.62
N PHE A 82 -5.58 -0.36 -0.30
CA PHE A 82 -5.91 0.35 0.93
C PHE A 82 -7.42 0.60 1.06
N GLU A 83 -8.05 1.12 0.01
CA GLU A 83 -9.50 1.36 -0.04
C GLU A 83 -10.30 0.06 0.10
N ALA A 84 -9.88 -1.01 -0.57
CA ALA A 84 -10.52 -2.33 -0.49
C ALA A 84 -10.39 -2.98 0.91
N THR A 85 -9.31 -2.72 1.63
CA THR A 85 -9.11 -3.25 3.00
C THR A 85 -9.92 -2.54 4.07
N GLY A 86 -10.70 -1.51 3.71
CA GLY A 86 -11.79 -1.00 4.53
C GLY A 86 -11.38 -0.45 5.90
N HIS A 87 -10.13 0.03 6.06
CA HIS A 87 -9.62 0.62 7.30
C HIS A 87 -9.59 -0.38 8.46
N LEU A 88 -8.61 -1.30 8.53
CA LEU A 88 -8.39 -2.24 9.65
C LEU A 88 -8.78 -1.59 10.99
N ARG A 89 -9.99 -1.97 11.45
CA ARG A 89 -10.91 -1.27 12.37
C ARG A 89 -10.30 -0.11 13.18
N PRO A 90 -10.90 1.10 13.22
CA PRO A 90 -10.68 1.97 14.36
C PRO A 90 -11.04 1.14 15.59
N ALA A 91 -10.15 1.07 16.59
CA ALA A 91 -10.59 0.57 17.88
C ALA A 91 -11.68 1.54 18.34
N GLU A 92 -12.93 1.13 18.19
CA GLU A 92 -13.85 1.33 19.29
C GLU A 92 -13.18 0.71 20.50
N GLU A 93 -12.91 1.53 21.50
CA GLU A 93 -12.95 1.18 22.91
C GLU A 93 -13.00 2.48 23.73
N PRO A 94 -13.55 2.43 24.95
CA PRO A 94 -14.79 3.11 25.37
C PRO A 94 -14.61 4.51 25.96
#